data_AF-A0A835P211-F1
#
_entry.id   AF-A0A835P211-F1
#
_cell.length_a   1.000
_cell.length_b   1.000
_cell.length_c   1.000
_cell.angle_alpha   90.00
_cell.angle_beta   90.00
_cell.angle_gamma   90.00
#
_symmetry.space_group_name_H-M   'P 1'
#
loop_
_entity.id
_entity.type
_entity.pdbx_description
1 polymer ?
#
loop_
_entity_poly.entity_id
_entity_poly.type
_entity_poly.pdbx_seq_one_letter_code
_entity_poly.pdbx_strand_id
1 'polypeptide(L)'
;MKIIELNGHKPPLTYKRFQAIISRMELPKKPVSTVISQQMETCKVDIQENHDDVYGVPSLEELDGLAPAVWQGGETEALARLDKHLERKAWVANYERPRMNANSLLASPTGLSPYLRFGCLSCRLFYYRLWELYKKVKRNSTPPLSLYGQLLWREFFYTAATNNPKFDRMEGNPICIQIPWDRNPEALAKWAEGKTGFPWIDAIMTQLRQEGWIHHLARHAVACFLTRGDLWISWESGVRVFDELLLDADFSVNAGSWMWLSCSAFFQQFFHCYCPVGFGRRTDPSGDYVKRYLPKLKGFPSRYIYEPWNAPESVQKAAKCIIGVDYPKPMVNHAETSRLNIERMKQIYQQLSRYRGLCLLASVPSCVEDLSGPVTDSALGQGCSTSTAVRLSQADQASPKRKHEGAEEPCPEELYKRAKCLQPW
;
A
#
# COMPACT_ATOMS: atom_id res chain seq x y z
N MET A 1 0.68 -4.01 -23.23
CA MET A 1 1.87 -3.77 -24.08
C MET A 1 1.96 -2.33 -24.61
N LYS A 2 0.92 -1.76 -25.24
CA LYS A 2 0.96 -0.37 -25.78
C LYS A 2 1.47 0.72 -24.82
N ILE A 3 1.16 0.66 -23.52
CA ILE A 3 1.69 1.61 -22.51
C ILE A 3 3.23 1.54 -22.43
N ILE A 4 3.79 0.33 -22.47
CA ILE A 4 5.24 0.07 -22.38
C ILE A 4 5.93 0.50 -23.68
N GLU A 5 5.31 0.22 -24.83
CA GLU A 5 5.80 0.68 -26.15
C GLU A 5 5.88 2.21 -26.22
N LEU A 6 4.80 2.91 -25.83
CA LEU A 6 4.76 4.38 -25.78
C LEU A 6 5.75 5.00 -24.77
N ASN A 7 6.34 4.18 -23.90
CA ASN A 7 7.35 4.60 -22.94
C ASN A 7 8.75 4.05 -23.27
N GLY A 8 9.00 3.72 -24.54
CA GLY A 8 10.33 3.28 -25.01
C GLY A 8 10.68 1.87 -24.55
N HIS A 9 9.72 0.95 -24.62
CA HIS A 9 9.84 -0.46 -24.21
C HIS A 9 10.19 -0.68 -22.73
N LYS A 10 9.93 0.32 -21.87
CA LYS A 10 10.12 0.23 -20.42
C LYS A 10 8.83 0.59 -19.67
N PRO A 11 8.48 -0.09 -18.57
CA PRO A 11 7.32 0.30 -17.78
C PRO A 11 7.52 1.69 -17.15
N PRO A 12 6.47 2.52 -17.05
CA PRO A 12 6.56 3.77 -16.31
C PRO A 12 6.75 3.49 -14.81
N LEU A 13 7.79 4.05 -14.21
CA LEU A 13 8.11 3.86 -12.78
C LEU A 13 7.62 4.98 -11.87
N THR A 14 6.82 5.91 -12.39
CA THR A 14 6.11 6.90 -11.57
C THR A 14 4.67 6.99 -12.02
N TYR A 15 3.76 7.15 -11.06
CA TYR A 15 2.34 7.26 -11.34
C TYR A 15 2.01 8.47 -12.24
N LYS A 16 2.71 9.59 -12.04
CA LYS A 16 2.59 10.77 -12.91
C LYS A 16 2.98 10.48 -14.36
N ARG A 17 4.06 9.73 -14.59
CA ARG A 17 4.47 9.33 -15.95
C ARG A 17 3.45 8.39 -16.57
N PHE A 18 2.95 7.43 -15.80
CA PHE A 18 1.87 6.54 -16.24
C PHE A 18 0.63 7.33 -16.67
N GLN A 19 0.17 8.28 -15.83
CA GLN A 19 -0.94 9.18 -16.16
C GLN A 19 -0.68 9.98 -17.46
N ALA A 20 0.53 10.51 -17.65
CA ALA A 20 0.89 11.25 -18.85
C ALA A 20 0.82 10.40 -20.14
N ILE A 21 1.14 9.10 -20.06
CA ILE A 21 1.05 8.17 -21.19
C ILE A 21 -0.41 7.86 -21.52
N ILE A 22 -1.19 7.41 -20.51
CA ILE A 22 -2.59 7.00 -20.73
C ILE A 22 -3.48 8.16 -21.19
N SER A 23 -3.13 9.40 -20.85
CA SER A 23 -3.87 10.60 -21.29
C SER A 23 -3.77 10.85 -22.80
N ARG A 24 -2.79 10.22 -23.48
CA ARG A 24 -2.58 10.29 -24.92
C ARG A 24 -3.08 9.05 -25.67
N MET A 25 -3.64 8.09 -24.93
CA MET A 25 -4.15 6.85 -25.49
C MET A 25 -5.65 6.95 -25.75
N GLU A 26 -6.13 6.08 -26.63
CA GLU A 26 -7.56 5.80 -26.72
C GLU A 26 -8.09 5.29 -25.38
N LEU A 27 -9.38 5.53 -25.16
CA LEU A 27 -10.08 5.06 -23.98
C LEU A 27 -10.05 3.53 -23.88
N PRO A 28 -10.15 2.95 -22.67
CA PRO A 28 -10.27 1.51 -22.51
C PRO A 28 -11.42 0.97 -23.35
N LYS A 29 -11.28 -0.23 -23.92
CA LYS A 29 -12.37 -0.86 -24.68
C LYS A 29 -13.64 -0.95 -23.81
N LYS A 30 -14.80 -0.77 -24.43
CA LYS A 30 -16.10 -1.03 -23.79
C LYS A 30 -16.21 -2.48 -23.33
N PRO A 31 -16.99 -2.78 -22.27
CA PRO A 31 -17.35 -4.15 -21.96
C PRO A 31 -18.03 -4.77 -23.18
N VAL A 32 -17.74 -6.05 -23.44
CA VAL A 32 -18.45 -6.84 -24.46
C VAL A 32 -19.88 -7.11 -24.00
N SER A 33 -20.77 -7.45 -24.93
CA SER A 33 -22.15 -7.83 -24.59
C SER A 33 -22.17 -9.08 -23.71
N THR A 34 -23.05 -9.10 -22.72
CA THR A 34 -23.33 -10.30 -21.91
C THR A 34 -23.81 -11.44 -22.79
N VAL A 35 -23.38 -12.66 -22.49
CA VAL A 35 -23.86 -13.86 -23.17
C VAL A 35 -25.34 -14.07 -22.83
N ILE A 36 -26.17 -14.25 -23.85
CA ILE A 36 -27.62 -14.43 -23.69
C ILE A 36 -28.01 -15.92 -23.69
N SER A 37 -29.15 -16.27 -23.09
CA SER A 37 -29.63 -17.65 -23.01
C SER A 37 -29.71 -18.33 -24.39
N GLN A 38 -30.15 -17.60 -25.42
CA GLN A 38 -30.22 -18.12 -26.80
C GLN A 38 -28.84 -18.54 -27.35
N GLN A 39 -27.76 -17.86 -26.98
CA GLN A 39 -26.40 -18.23 -27.37
C GLN A 39 -25.90 -19.46 -26.60
N MET A 40 -26.29 -19.60 -25.33
CA MET A 40 -25.96 -20.77 -24.53
C MET A 40 -26.73 -22.02 -24.97
N GLU A 41 -27.96 -21.82 -25.46
CA GLU A 41 -28.79 -22.91 -25.99
C GLU A 41 -28.21 -23.58 -27.22
N THR A 42 -27.42 -22.84 -28.03
CA THR A 42 -26.77 -23.39 -29.24
C THR A 42 -25.43 -24.06 -28.96
N CYS A 43 -24.87 -23.94 -27.75
CA CYS A 43 -23.60 -24.54 -27.36
C CYS A 43 -23.70 -25.42 -26.10
N LYS A 44 -24.86 -26.07 -25.90
CA LYS A 44 -25.07 -26.99 -24.77
C LYS A 44 -24.10 -28.16 -24.81
N VAL A 45 -23.68 -28.58 -23.63
CA VAL A 45 -22.86 -29.77 -23.39
C VAL A 45 -23.72 -30.77 -22.64
N ASP A 46 -23.59 -32.05 -22.96
CA ASP A 46 -24.29 -33.11 -22.24
C ASP A 46 -23.74 -33.21 -20.81
N ILE A 47 -24.61 -33.03 -19.83
CA ILE A 47 -24.29 -33.14 -18.40
C ILE A 47 -24.56 -34.57 -17.97
N GLN A 48 -23.52 -35.28 -17.52
CA GLN A 48 -23.62 -36.65 -17.02
C GLN A 48 -24.29 -36.70 -15.63
N GLU A 49 -24.89 -37.83 -15.27
CA GLU A 49 -25.55 -38.00 -13.96
C GLU A 49 -24.58 -37.87 -12.77
N ASN A 50 -23.30 -38.25 -12.97
CA ASN A 50 -22.23 -38.12 -11.98
C ASN A 50 -21.47 -36.78 -12.08
N HIS A 51 -22.07 -35.74 -12.67
CA HIS A 51 -21.42 -34.44 -12.83
C HIS A 51 -20.95 -33.86 -11.51
N ASP A 52 -21.80 -33.88 -10.47
CA ASP A 52 -21.49 -33.28 -9.18
C ASP A 52 -20.33 -34.01 -8.48
N ASP A 53 -20.19 -35.33 -8.69
CA ASP A 53 -19.10 -36.13 -8.11
C ASP A 53 -17.73 -35.82 -8.73
N VAL A 54 -17.70 -35.40 -10.01
CA VAL A 54 -16.44 -35.23 -10.79
C VAL A 54 -16.09 -33.74 -10.99
N TYR A 55 -17.10 -32.90 -11.16
CA TYR A 55 -16.98 -31.49 -11.57
C TYR A 55 -17.72 -30.52 -10.64
N GLY A 56 -18.38 -31.01 -9.59
CA GLY A 56 -19.07 -30.19 -8.61
C GLY A 56 -18.13 -29.16 -7.96
N VAL A 57 -18.70 -28.04 -7.55
CA VAL A 57 -17.96 -27.05 -6.77
C VAL A 57 -17.85 -27.57 -5.34
N PRO A 58 -16.63 -27.82 -4.82
CA PRO A 58 -16.46 -28.43 -3.51
C PRO A 58 -16.92 -27.51 -2.38
N SER A 59 -17.38 -28.10 -1.28
CA SER A 59 -17.79 -27.37 -0.09
C SER A 59 -16.59 -26.98 0.79
N LEU A 60 -16.79 -26.06 1.73
CA LEU A 60 -15.74 -25.78 2.71
C LEU A 60 -15.58 -26.93 3.70
N GLU A 61 -16.64 -27.68 4.04
CA GLU A 61 -16.53 -28.87 4.89
C GLU A 61 -15.63 -29.94 4.27
N GLU A 62 -15.60 -30.02 2.94
CA GLU A 62 -14.68 -30.87 2.18
C GLU A 62 -13.23 -30.34 2.22
N LEU A 63 -13.04 -29.07 2.59
CA LEU A 63 -11.80 -28.29 2.54
C LEU A 63 -11.43 -27.59 3.89
N ASP A 64 -11.94 -28.08 5.02
CA ASP A 64 -11.68 -27.65 6.43
C ASP A 64 -12.54 -26.56 7.13
N GLY A 65 -13.69 -26.14 6.57
CA GLY A 65 -14.81 -25.46 7.27
C GLY A 65 -14.54 -24.06 7.87
N LEU A 66 -15.43 -23.07 7.62
CA LEU A 66 -15.29 -21.71 8.18
C LEU A 66 -16.63 -21.03 8.53
N ALA A 67 -16.53 -19.97 9.34
CA ALA A 67 -17.63 -19.05 9.66
C ALA A 67 -18.18 -18.33 8.41
N PRO A 68 -19.42 -17.79 8.47
CA PRO A 68 -20.01 -17.04 7.36
C PRO A 68 -19.14 -15.84 6.95
N ALA A 69 -18.96 -15.67 5.64
CA ALA A 69 -18.06 -14.68 5.06
C ALA A 69 -18.62 -13.24 5.15
N VAL A 70 -17.80 -12.29 5.61
CA VAL A 70 -18.09 -10.85 5.52
C VAL A 70 -18.16 -10.39 4.05
N TRP A 71 -17.38 -11.04 3.18
CA TRP A 71 -17.34 -10.80 1.74
C TRP A 71 -17.86 -12.02 0.99
N GLN A 72 -19.14 -12.00 0.65
CA GLN A 72 -19.75 -13.02 -0.19
C GLN A 72 -19.10 -13.01 -1.59
N GLY A 73 -18.69 -14.17 -2.09
CA GLY A 73 -18.11 -14.31 -3.43
C GLY A 73 -19.14 -14.23 -4.57
N GLY A 74 -18.65 -14.13 -5.81
CA GLY A 74 -19.45 -14.27 -7.03
C GLY A 74 -19.84 -12.98 -7.76
N GLU A 75 -20.21 -13.12 -9.04
CA GLU A 75 -20.61 -12.02 -9.93
C GLU A 75 -21.91 -11.35 -9.48
N THR A 76 -22.90 -12.12 -9.03
CA THR A 76 -24.21 -11.60 -8.58
C THR A 76 -24.05 -10.58 -7.47
N GLU A 77 -23.26 -10.90 -6.45
CA GLU A 77 -22.95 -9.97 -5.35
C GLU A 77 -22.14 -8.77 -5.85
N ALA A 78 -21.18 -9.00 -6.75
CA ALA A 78 -20.35 -7.93 -7.31
C ALA A 78 -21.18 -6.86 -8.04
N LEU A 79 -22.17 -7.28 -8.83
CA LEU A 79 -23.08 -6.39 -9.56
C LEU A 79 -24.02 -5.66 -8.59
N ALA A 80 -24.57 -6.35 -7.59
CA ALA A 80 -25.40 -5.72 -6.56
C ALA A 80 -24.63 -4.65 -5.77
N ARG A 81 -23.36 -4.91 -5.43
CA ARG A 81 -22.49 -3.93 -4.78
C ARG A 81 -22.09 -2.79 -5.71
N LEU A 82 -21.90 -3.03 -6.99
CA LEU A 82 -21.61 -2.00 -7.98
C LEU A 82 -22.76 -0.98 -8.02
N ASP A 83 -24.01 -1.44 -8.08
CA ASP A 83 -25.16 -0.54 -8.13
C ASP A 83 -25.25 0.31 -6.85
N LYS A 84 -25.16 -0.32 -5.67
CA LYS A 84 -25.09 0.40 -4.37
C LYS A 84 -23.91 1.37 -4.29
N HIS A 85 -22.76 1.03 -4.87
CA HIS A 85 -21.58 1.89 -4.92
C HIS A 85 -21.84 3.15 -5.76
N LEU A 86 -22.51 3.01 -6.90
CA LEU A 86 -22.83 4.11 -7.79
C LEU A 86 -23.91 5.02 -7.19
N GLU A 87 -24.92 4.46 -6.53
CA GLU A 87 -25.93 5.22 -5.77
C GLU A 87 -25.26 6.09 -4.70
N ARG A 88 -24.38 5.49 -3.87
CA ARG A 88 -23.63 6.23 -2.86
C ARG A 88 -22.77 7.32 -3.46
N LYS A 89 -22.08 7.06 -4.57
CA LYS A 89 -21.26 8.07 -5.26
C LYS A 89 -22.09 9.20 -5.85
N ALA A 90 -23.27 8.91 -6.39
CA ALA A 90 -24.20 9.91 -6.90
C ALA A 90 -24.63 10.85 -5.77
N TRP A 91 -24.95 10.28 -4.60
CA TRP A 91 -25.30 11.05 -3.41
C TRP A 91 -24.14 11.94 -2.95
N VAL A 92 -22.93 11.38 -2.76
CA VAL A 92 -21.75 12.17 -2.34
C VAL A 92 -21.47 13.29 -3.34
N ALA A 93 -21.50 13.04 -4.65
CA ALA A 93 -21.21 14.05 -5.66
C ALA A 93 -22.19 15.25 -5.66
N ASN A 94 -23.39 15.07 -5.10
CA ASN A 94 -24.42 16.09 -4.95
C ASN A 94 -24.47 16.73 -3.57
N TYR A 95 -24.10 16.01 -2.50
CA TYR A 95 -24.42 16.40 -1.12
C TYR A 95 -23.24 16.43 -0.14
N GLU A 96 -22.08 15.84 -0.44
CA GLU A 96 -21.00 15.76 0.56
C GLU A 96 -19.57 15.71 -0.04
N ARG A 97 -18.58 16.19 0.71
CA ARG A 97 -17.16 15.91 0.42
C ARG A 97 -16.72 14.71 1.26
N PRO A 98 -16.25 13.61 0.66
CA PRO A 98 -15.87 12.42 1.43
C PRO A 98 -14.70 12.75 2.35
N ARG A 99 -14.87 12.55 3.66
CA ARG A 99 -13.81 12.59 4.66
C ARG A 99 -13.67 11.22 5.31
N MET A 100 -12.43 10.83 5.60
CA MET A 100 -12.16 9.61 6.35
C MET A 100 -12.68 9.75 7.78
N ASN A 101 -13.32 8.70 8.28
CA ASN A 101 -13.77 8.55 9.67
C ASN A 101 -13.63 7.09 10.12
N ALA A 102 -13.92 6.82 11.39
CA ALA A 102 -13.87 5.47 11.96
C ALA A 102 -14.69 4.43 11.16
N ASN A 103 -15.87 4.81 10.66
CA ASN A 103 -16.73 3.92 9.85
C ASN A 103 -16.08 3.51 8.52
N SER A 104 -15.15 4.30 8.00
CA SER A 104 -14.41 3.98 6.78
C SER A 104 -13.45 2.80 6.96
N LEU A 105 -13.09 2.45 8.20
CA LEU A 105 -12.22 1.32 8.52
C LEU A 105 -12.95 -0.03 8.40
N LEU A 106 -14.28 -0.03 8.50
CA LEU A 106 -15.10 -1.24 8.43
C LEU A 106 -15.35 -1.66 6.99
N ALA A 107 -15.55 -2.96 6.77
CA ALA A 107 -15.95 -3.47 5.46
C ALA A 107 -17.24 -2.80 4.99
N SER A 108 -17.17 -2.13 3.83
CA SER A 108 -18.32 -1.43 3.27
C SER A 108 -19.17 -2.38 2.42
N PRO A 109 -20.51 -2.33 2.51
CA PRO A 109 -21.39 -3.03 1.56
C PRO A 109 -21.28 -2.49 0.13
N THR A 110 -20.52 -1.40 -0.09
CA THR A 110 -20.21 -0.81 -1.41
C THR A 110 -18.78 -1.07 -1.86
N GLY A 111 -18.01 -1.90 -1.13
CA GLY A 111 -16.65 -2.23 -1.50
C GLY A 111 -16.59 -3.18 -2.70
N LEU A 112 -15.65 -2.93 -3.61
CA LEU A 112 -15.56 -3.63 -4.90
C LEU A 112 -14.20 -4.33 -5.13
N SER A 113 -13.21 -4.12 -4.26
CA SER A 113 -11.84 -4.55 -4.53
C SER A 113 -11.63 -6.06 -4.61
N PRO A 114 -12.25 -6.92 -3.76
CA PRO A 114 -12.14 -8.37 -3.94
C PRO A 114 -12.73 -8.83 -5.29
N TYR A 115 -13.88 -8.29 -5.67
CA TYR A 115 -14.55 -8.65 -6.93
C TYR A 115 -13.76 -8.24 -8.18
N LEU A 116 -13.06 -7.10 -8.12
CA LEU A 116 -12.14 -6.69 -9.19
C LEU A 116 -10.91 -7.61 -9.27
N ARG A 117 -10.45 -8.15 -8.14
CA ARG A 117 -9.34 -9.10 -8.07
C ARG A 117 -9.71 -10.46 -8.66
N PHE A 118 -10.85 -11.01 -8.26
CA PHE A 118 -11.30 -12.33 -8.71
C PHE A 118 -11.96 -12.32 -10.10
N GLY A 119 -12.22 -11.14 -10.66
CA GLY A 119 -12.87 -11.02 -11.97
C GLY A 119 -14.39 -11.12 -11.93
N CYS A 120 -14.99 -11.28 -10.74
CA CYS A 120 -16.44 -11.19 -10.53
C CYS A 120 -17.02 -9.85 -11.00
N LEU A 121 -16.21 -8.78 -11.00
CA LEU A 121 -16.56 -7.49 -11.59
C LEU A 121 -15.55 -7.11 -12.68
N SER A 122 -16.05 -6.86 -13.89
CA SER A 122 -15.25 -6.31 -14.98
C SER A 122 -14.78 -4.89 -14.66
N CYS A 123 -13.45 -4.67 -14.71
CA CYS A 123 -12.86 -3.34 -14.52
C CYS A 123 -13.33 -2.34 -15.60
N ARG A 124 -13.62 -2.81 -16.82
CA ARG A 124 -14.15 -2.00 -17.92
C ARG A 124 -15.60 -1.63 -17.68
N LEU A 125 -16.42 -2.56 -17.19
CA LEU A 125 -17.80 -2.26 -16.80
C LEU A 125 -17.80 -1.17 -15.71
N PHE A 126 -16.99 -1.33 -14.66
CA PHE A 126 -16.90 -0.34 -13.60
C PHE A 126 -16.43 1.03 -14.11
N TYR A 127 -15.39 1.06 -14.95
CA TYR A 127 -14.90 2.30 -15.59
C TYR A 127 -16.01 3.04 -16.33
N TYR A 128 -16.76 2.35 -17.19
CA TYR A 128 -17.81 2.98 -18.00
C TYR A 128 -19.01 3.40 -17.15
N ARG A 129 -19.42 2.62 -16.15
CA ARG A 129 -20.50 3.01 -15.23
C ARG A 129 -20.14 4.25 -14.41
N LEU A 130 -18.88 4.39 -13.98
CA LEU A 130 -18.39 5.62 -13.34
C LEU A 130 -18.43 6.81 -14.31
N TRP A 131 -18.01 6.60 -15.55
CA TRP A 131 -18.02 7.65 -16.57
C TRP A 131 -19.45 8.14 -16.84
N GLU A 132 -20.38 7.22 -17.08
CA GLU A 132 -21.80 7.55 -17.32
C GLU A 132 -22.41 8.30 -16.14
N LEU A 133 -22.16 7.84 -14.91
CA LEU A 133 -22.61 8.53 -13.71
C LEU A 133 -22.05 9.95 -13.63
N TYR A 134 -20.75 10.13 -13.88
CA TYR A 134 -20.12 11.44 -13.88
C TYR A 134 -20.72 12.37 -14.93
N LYS A 135 -20.95 11.89 -16.17
CA LYS A 135 -21.58 12.69 -17.22
C LYS A 135 -23.00 13.11 -16.84
N LYS A 136 -23.77 12.23 -16.21
CA LYS A 136 -25.12 12.55 -15.72
C LYS A 136 -25.08 13.64 -14.63
N VAL A 137 -24.22 13.48 -13.62
CA VAL A 137 -24.14 14.40 -12.47
C VAL A 137 -23.50 15.74 -12.83
N LYS A 138 -22.45 15.75 -13.66
CA LYS A 138 -21.67 16.95 -14.01
C LYS A 138 -22.01 17.50 -15.40
N ARG A 139 -23.26 17.30 -15.86
CA ARG A 139 -23.82 17.91 -17.09
C ARG A 139 -22.92 17.75 -18.31
N ASN A 140 -22.54 16.51 -18.63
CA ASN A 140 -21.69 16.12 -19.77
C ASN A 140 -20.24 16.65 -19.75
N SER A 141 -19.73 17.09 -18.60
CA SER A 141 -18.31 17.41 -18.45
C SER A 141 -17.40 16.19 -18.64
N THR A 142 -16.18 16.43 -19.12
CA THR A 142 -15.14 15.39 -19.21
C THR A 142 -14.68 14.97 -17.80
N PRO A 143 -14.70 13.66 -17.46
CA PRO A 143 -14.25 13.21 -16.15
C PRO A 143 -12.74 13.38 -15.95
N PRO A 144 -12.28 13.82 -14.77
CA PRO A 144 -10.86 13.84 -14.44
C PRO A 144 -10.35 12.42 -14.16
N LEU A 145 -9.05 12.17 -14.37
CA LEU A 145 -8.43 10.87 -14.08
C LEU A 145 -8.56 10.43 -12.61
N SER A 146 -8.69 11.39 -11.68
CA SER A 146 -8.89 11.11 -10.25
C SER A 146 -10.17 10.31 -9.98
N LEU A 147 -11.19 10.40 -10.83
CA LEU A 147 -12.41 9.59 -10.73
C LEU A 147 -12.09 8.08 -10.77
N TYR A 148 -11.08 7.71 -11.55
CA TYR A 148 -10.68 6.32 -11.79
C TYR A 148 -9.44 5.93 -10.98
N GLY A 149 -9.03 6.74 -9.99
CA GLY A 149 -7.74 6.60 -9.31
C GLY A 149 -7.44 5.17 -8.82
N GLN A 150 -8.42 4.49 -8.23
CA GLN A 150 -8.26 3.10 -7.77
C GLN A 150 -7.98 2.12 -8.93
N LEU A 151 -8.70 2.24 -10.05
CA LEU A 151 -8.47 1.42 -11.25
C LEU A 151 -7.11 1.74 -11.89
N LEU A 152 -6.74 3.02 -11.92
CA LEU A 152 -5.48 3.44 -12.54
C LEU A 152 -4.26 3.03 -11.71
N TRP A 153 -4.33 3.04 -10.37
CA TRP A 153 -3.28 2.48 -9.52
C TRP A 153 -3.12 0.97 -9.72
N ARG A 154 -4.23 0.24 -9.88
CA ARG A 154 -4.20 -1.17 -10.29
C ARG A 154 -3.44 -1.32 -11.61
N GLU A 155 -3.87 -0.65 -12.67
CA GLU A 155 -3.23 -0.75 -13.99
C GLU A 155 -1.75 -0.32 -13.98
N PHE A 156 -1.38 0.66 -13.15
CA PHE A 156 0.01 1.07 -12.95
C PHE A 156 0.88 -0.09 -12.45
N PHE A 157 0.44 -0.79 -11.40
CA PHE A 157 1.19 -1.92 -10.86
C PHE A 157 1.20 -3.12 -11.80
N TYR A 158 0.08 -3.45 -12.46
CA TYR A 158 0.06 -4.50 -13.50
C TYR A 158 1.05 -4.19 -14.63
N THR A 159 1.11 -2.93 -15.07
CA THR A 159 2.06 -2.49 -16.11
C THR A 159 3.51 -2.58 -15.63
N ALA A 160 3.78 -2.28 -14.36
CA ALA A 160 5.13 -2.35 -13.79
C ALA A 160 5.62 -3.80 -13.60
N ALA A 161 4.70 -4.71 -13.24
CA ALA A 161 5.01 -6.11 -12.95
C ALA A 161 5.12 -7.01 -14.19
N THR A 162 4.34 -6.74 -15.25
CA THR A 162 4.14 -7.70 -16.36
C THR A 162 5.41 -8.23 -17.05
N ASN A 163 6.52 -7.47 -17.05
CA ASN A 163 7.79 -7.87 -17.67
C ASN A 163 8.90 -8.08 -16.64
N ASN A 164 8.56 -8.17 -15.34
CA ASN A 164 9.51 -8.35 -14.25
C ASN A 164 9.17 -9.61 -13.45
N PRO A 165 9.82 -10.76 -13.72
CA PRO A 165 9.55 -12.01 -13.00
C PRO A 165 10.04 -12.00 -11.54
N LYS A 166 10.81 -10.97 -11.14
CA LYS A 166 11.30 -10.78 -9.77
C LYS A 166 10.59 -9.62 -9.06
N PHE A 167 9.41 -9.20 -9.53
CA PHE A 167 8.72 -8.02 -9.02
C PHE A 167 8.34 -8.12 -7.53
N ASP A 168 8.11 -9.33 -7.04
CA ASP A 168 7.79 -9.67 -5.65
C ASP A 168 9.01 -9.95 -4.76
N ARG A 169 10.23 -9.78 -5.30
CA ARG A 169 11.48 -9.98 -4.57
C ARG A 169 12.31 -8.70 -4.52
N MET A 170 13.17 -8.59 -3.51
CA MET A 170 14.15 -7.52 -3.42
C MET A 170 15.38 -7.84 -4.27
N GLU A 171 15.98 -9.02 -4.06
CA GLU A 171 17.22 -9.40 -4.73
C GLU A 171 17.01 -9.66 -6.24
N GLY A 172 17.83 -8.99 -7.06
CA GLY A 172 17.76 -9.11 -8.51
C GLY A 172 16.57 -8.41 -9.17
N ASN A 173 15.73 -7.71 -8.40
CA ASN A 173 14.66 -6.88 -8.94
C ASN A 173 15.23 -5.51 -9.36
N PRO A 174 15.21 -5.17 -10.66
CA PRO A 174 15.94 -4.01 -11.18
C PRO A 174 15.39 -2.65 -10.71
N ILE A 175 14.16 -2.62 -10.19
CA ILE A 175 13.52 -1.39 -9.72
C ILE A 175 13.56 -1.25 -8.19
N CYS A 176 13.94 -2.31 -7.47
CA CYS A 176 13.92 -2.35 -6.01
C CYS A 176 15.27 -1.93 -5.43
N ILE A 177 15.24 -1.00 -4.49
CA ILE A 177 16.39 -0.64 -3.68
C ILE A 177 16.75 -1.83 -2.77
N GLN A 178 18.04 -2.14 -2.69
CA GLN A 178 18.58 -3.17 -1.81
C GLN A 178 18.77 -2.59 -0.41
N ILE A 179 17.80 -2.84 0.47
CA ILE A 179 17.82 -2.38 1.86
C ILE A 179 18.23 -3.56 2.74
N PRO A 180 19.21 -3.39 3.66
CA PRO A 180 19.61 -4.44 4.59
C PRO A 180 18.55 -4.56 5.70
N TRP A 181 17.43 -5.19 5.38
CA TRP A 181 16.36 -5.48 6.33
C TRP A 181 16.80 -6.54 7.35
N ASP A 182 16.29 -6.42 8.58
CA ASP A 182 16.59 -7.34 9.66
C ASP A 182 15.82 -8.67 9.47
N ARG A 183 16.46 -9.78 9.84
CA ARG A 183 15.82 -11.10 9.92
C ARG A 183 15.36 -11.33 11.35
N ASN A 184 14.09 -11.04 11.62
CA ASN A 184 13.50 -11.21 12.95
C ASN A 184 12.17 -11.98 12.86
N PRO A 185 12.20 -13.33 12.85
CA PRO A 185 11.00 -14.14 12.70
C PRO A 185 10.01 -13.98 13.86
N GLU A 186 10.50 -13.74 15.08
CA GLU A 186 9.64 -13.51 16.25
C GLU A 186 8.85 -12.19 16.12
N ALA A 187 9.51 -11.11 15.72
CA ALA A 187 8.84 -9.83 15.49
C ALA A 187 7.85 -9.90 14.31
N LEU A 188 8.20 -10.62 13.24
CA LEU A 188 7.29 -10.88 12.12
C LEU A 188 6.04 -11.64 12.58
N ALA A 189 6.21 -12.70 13.38
CA ALA A 189 5.09 -13.48 13.91
C ALA A 189 4.16 -12.61 14.79
N LYS A 190 4.73 -11.81 15.70
CA LYS A 190 3.94 -10.87 16.53
C LYS A 190 3.15 -9.88 15.67
N TRP A 191 3.75 -9.35 14.59
CA TRP A 191 3.05 -8.48 13.66
C TRP A 191 1.94 -9.22 12.89
N ALA A 192 2.25 -10.37 12.30
CA ALA A 192 1.30 -11.14 11.51
C ALA A 192 0.09 -11.63 12.33
N GLU A 193 0.30 -11.96 13.60
CA GLU A 193 -0.73 -12.45 14.52
C GLU A 193 -1.47 -11.32 15.28
N GLY A 194 -1.10 -10.06 15.11
CA GLY A 194 -1.70 -8.94 15.86
C GLY A 194 -1.40 -8.97 17.36
N LYS A 195 -0.14 -9.23 17.71
CA LYS A 195 0.39 -9.30 19.09
C LYS A 195 1.58 -8.36 19.30
N THR A 196 1.59 -7.22 18.61
CA THR A 196 2.67 -6.22 18.71
C THR A 196 2.62 -5.43 20.01
N GLY A 197 1.49 -5.45 20.71
CA GLY A 197 1.23 -4.62 21.87
C GLY A 197 0.76 -3.22 21.51
N PHE A 198 0.66 -2.86 20.22
CA PHE A 198 0.08 -1.59 19.74
C PHE A 198 -1.36 -1.81 19.26
N PRO A 199 -2.39 -1.38 20.03
CA PRO A 199 -3.79 -1.76 19.75
C PRO A 199 -4.30 -1.39 18.37
N TRP A 200 -3.80 -0.28 17.80
CA TRP A 200 -4.14 0.11 16.45
C TRP A 200 -3.62 -0.89 15.40
N ILE A 201 -2.37 -1.31 15.52
CA ILE A 201 -1.74 -2.28 14.60
C ILE A 201 -2.37 -3.65 14.79
N ASP A 202 -2.55 -4.07 16.04
CA ASP A 202 -3.11 -5.37 16.39
C ASP A 202 -4.57 -5.49 15.96
N ALA A 203 -5.38 -4.44 16.08
CA ALA A 203 -6.75 -4.41 15.59
C ALA A 203 -6.84 -4.51 14.07
N ILE A 204 -5.94 -3.83 13.33
CA ILE A 204 -5.89 -3.93 11.86
C ILE A 204 -5.52 -5.34 11.41
N MET A 205 -4.48 -5.93 12.01
CA MET A 205 -4.05 -7.28 11.66
C MET A 205 -5.11 -8.33 12.04
N THR A 206 -5.84 -8.10 13.13
CA THR A 206 -6.98 -8.94 13.52
C THR A 206 -8.14 -8.81 12.53
N GLN A 207 -8.51 -7.60 12.11
CA GLN A 207 -9.52 -7.40 11.07
C GLN A 207 -9.12 -8.10 9.77
N LEU A 208 -7.86 -7.94 9.34
CA LEU A 208 -7.36 -8.57 8.13
C LEU A 208 -7.52 -10.09 8.18
N ARG A 209 -7.14 -10.72 9.29
CA ARG A 209 -7.26 -12.17 9.47
C ARG A 209 -8.70 -12.66 9.53
N GLN A 210 -9.60 -11.89 10.14
CA GLN A 210 -11.01 -12.28 10.32
C GLN A 210 -11.86 -12.02 9.07
N GLU A 211 -11.63 -10.92 8.37
CA GLU A 211 -12.52 -10.43 7.31
C GLU A 211 -11.87 -10.44 5.92
N GLY A 212 -10.57 -10.66 5.82
CA GLY A 212 -9.83 -10.69 4.56
C GLY A 212 -9.73 -9.34 3.84
N TRP A 213 -10.11 -8.24 4.49
CA TRP A 213 -10.02 -6.90 3.93
C TRP A 213 -9.74 -5.86 5.00
N ILE A 214 -8.84 -4.93 4.69
CA ILE A 214 -8.58 -3.73 5.49
C ILE A 214 -8.48 -2.50 4.59
N HIS A 215 -8.88 -1.36 5.15
CA HIS A 215 -8.84 -0.07 4.48
C HIS A 215 -7.42 0.30 4.03
N HIS A 216 -7.26 0.99 2.90
CA HIS A 216 -5.94 1.32 2.33
C HIS A 216 -5.02 2.08 3.31
N LEU A 217 -5.55 3.02 4.11
CA LEU A 217 -4.76 3.70 5.14
C LEU A 217 -4.38 2.79 6.33
N ALA A 218 -5.16 1.75 6.61
CA ALA A 218 -4.78 0.72 7.58
C ALA A 218 -3.61 -0.13 7.04
N ARG A 219 -3.63 -0.46 5.74
CA ARG A 219 -2.48 -1.10 5.06
C ARG A 219 -1.21 -0.26 5.17
N HIS A 220 -1.32 1.05 4.96
CA HIS A 220 -0.19 1.97 5.12
C HIS A 220 0.38 1.94 6.55
N ALA A 221 -0.49 1.93 7.57
CA ALA A 221 -0.06 1.89 8.95
C ALA A 221 0.70 0.61 9.29
N VAL A 222 0.15 -0.57 8.96
CA VAL A 222 0.79 -1.86 9.28
C VAL A 222 2.02 -2.13 8.42
N ALA A 223 2.05 -1.69 7.16
CA ALA A 223 3.22 -1.79 6.30
C ALA A 223 4.36 -0.87 6.77
N CYS A 224 4.02 0.36 7.19
CA CYS A 224 4.99 1.28 7.78
C CYS A 224 5.57 0.67 9.07
N PHE A 225 4.73 0.16 9.96
CA PHE A 225 5.17 -0.47 11.21
C PHE A 225 6.12 -1.65 10.94
N LEU A 226 5.78 -2.56 10.03
CA LEU A 226 6.62 -3.72 9.70
C LEU A 226 7.98 -3.34 9.11
N THR A 227 8.00 -2.34 8.23
CA THR A 227 9.18 -2.02 7.41
C THR A 227 9.96 -0.84 8.00
N ARG A 228 9.97 0.30 7.32
CA ARG A 228 10.78 1.48 7.64
C ARG A 228 10.36 2.25 8.90
N GLY A 229 9.20 1.96 9.46
CA GLY A 229 8.66 2.65 10.63
C GLY A 229 9.27 2.11 11.91
N ASP A 230 9.08 0.82 12.18
CA ASP A 230 9.36 0.25 13.49
C ASP A 230 10.21 -1.04 13.40
N LEU A 231 9.73 -2.11 12.79
CA LEU A 231 10.36 -3.42 12.93
C LEU A 231 11.58 -3.65 12.02
N TRP A 232 11.77 -2.83 10.99
CA TRP A 232 12.86 -2.95 10.01
C TRP A 232 12.92 -4.32 9.30
N ILE A 233 11.76 -4.96 9.10
CA ILE A 233 11.64 -6.26 8.42
C ILE A 233 11.35 -6.05 6.93
N SER A 234 11.82 -6.99 6.08
CA SER A 234 11.62 -6.91 4.63
C SER A 234 10.15 -6.85 4.25
N TRP A 235 9.83 -5.95 3.32
CA TRP A 235 8.52 -5.83 2.71
C TRP A 235 8.06 -7.12 2.02
N GLU A 236 8.99 -8.00 1.61
CA GLU A 236 8.68 -9.33 1.04
C GLU A 236 7.94 -10.22 2.05
N SER A 237 8.25 -10.09 3.34
CA SER A 237 7.54 -10.83 4.40
C SER A 237 6.11 -10.31 4.55
N GLY A 238 5.92 -9.00 4.42
CA GLY A 238 4.60 -8.38 4.39
C GLY A 238 3.76 -8.80 3.19
N VAL A 239 4.38 -8.91 2.01
CA VAL A 239 3.74 -9.44 0.79
C VAL A 239 3.16 -10.82 1.06
N ARG A 240 3.95 -11.74 1.65
CA ARG A 240 3.49 -13.11 1.94
C ARG A 240 2.29 -13.15 2.89
N VAL A 241 2.32 -12.39 3.98
CA VAL A 241 1.20 -12.34 4.93
C VAL A 241 -0.05 -11.73 4.28
N PHE A 242 0.11 -10.71 3.44
CA PHE A 242 -1.03 -10.14 2.71
C PHE A 242 -1.53 -11.07 1.62
N ASP A 243 -0.67 -11.84 0.97
CA ASP A 243 -1.08 -12.83 -0.04
C ASP A 243 -1.93 -13.95 0.60
N GLU A 244 -1.59 -14.37 1.82
CA GLU A 244 -2.34 -15.36 2.59
C GLU A 244 -3.71 -14.83 3.06
N LEU A 245 -3.79 -13.57 3.50
CA LEU A 245 -4.98 -13.07 4.21
C LEU A 245 -5.86 -12.10 3.41
N LEU A 246 -5.31 -11.35 2.45
CA LEU A 246 -5.99 -10.21 1.84
C LEU A 246 -6.71 -10.61 0.54
N LEU A 247 -8.05 -10.57 0.55
CA LEU A 247 -8.90 -10.98 -0.57
C LEU A 247 -8.68 -10.20 -1.88
N ASP A 248 -8.16 -8.97 -1.79
CA ASP A 248 -7.87 -8.14 -2.96
C ASP A 248 -6.38 -8.03 -3.28
N ALA A 249 -5.54 -8.90 -2.70
CA ALA A 249 -4.16 -9.04 -3.12
C ALA A 249 -4.08 -9.76 -4.48
N ASP A 250 -3.48 -9.08 -5.46
CA ASP A 250 -2.84 -9.75 -6.59
C ASP A 250 -1.34 -9.57 -6.51
N PHE A 251 -0.61 -10.45 -7.20
CA PHE A 251 0.85 -10.41 -7.32
C PHE A 251 1.40 -9.00 -7.60
N SER A 252 0.80 -8.28 -8.57
CA SER A 252 1.31 -6.99 -9.03
C SER A 252 1.00 -5.88 -8.03
N VAL A 253 -0.25 -5.76 -7.60
CA VAL A 253 -0.71 -4.70 -6.70
C VAL A 253 -0.13 -4.91 -5.30
N ASN A 254 -0.06 -6.14 -4.80
CA ASN A 254 0.49 -6.46 -3.49
C ASN A 254 1.98 -6.09 -3.44
N ALA A 255 2.81 -6.70 -4.29
CA ALA A 255 4.26 -6.40 -4.35
C ALA A 255 4.55 -4.93 -4.64
N GLY A 256 3.83 -4.33 -5.59
CA GLY A 256 3.98 -2.93 -5.98
C GLY A 256 3.68 -1.97 -4.82
N SER A 257 2.61 -2.25 -4.07
CA SER A 257 2.20 -1.44 -2.93
C SER A 257 3.18 -1.59 -1.76
N TRP A 258 3.66 -2.81 -1.47
CA TRP A 258 4.67 -3.05 -0.43
C TRP A 258 5.99 -2.35 -0.74
N MET A 259 6.50 -2.45 -1.97
CA MET A 259 7.70 -1.72 -2.39
C MET A 259 7.52 -0.20 -2.30
N TRP A 260 6.31 0.31 -2.60
CA TRP A 260 6.02 1.74 -2.51
C TRP A 260 6.00 2.24 -1.06
N LEU A 261 5.32 1.52 -0.17
CA LEU A 261 5.14 1.90 1.24
C LEU A 261 6.41 1.76 2.06
N SER A 262 7.26 0.78 1.73
CA SER A 262 8.59 0.57 2.34
C SER A 262 9.66 1.53 1.81
N CYS A 263 9.32 2.37 0.82
CA CYS A 263 10.26 3.22 0.09
C CYS A 263 11.31 2.43 -0.71
N SER A 264 11.03 1.17 -1.07
CA SER A 264 11.94 0.36 -1.89
C SER A 264 11.81 0.64 -3.39
N ALA A 265 10.67 1.15 -3.87
CA ALA A 265 10.47 1.62 -5.25
C ALA A 265 9.35 2.67 -5.35
N PHE A 266 9.17 3.27 -6.53
CA PHE A 266 8.03 4.16 -6.89
C PHE A 266 7.81 5.43 -6.06
N PHE A 267 8.69 5.71 -5.10
CA PHE A 267 8.43 6.65 -4.03
C PHE A 267 9.34 7.89 -4.07
N GLN A 268 8.93 8.98 -3.41
CA GLN A 268 9.58 10.29 -3.51
C GLN A 268 10.01 10.93 -2.16
N GLN A 269 9.52 10.51 -0.97
CA GLN A 269 9.73 11.23 0.31
C GLN A 269 9.72 10.39 1.61
N PHE A 270 10.85 9.84 2.09
CA PHE A 270 10.85 8.75 3.10
C PHE A 270 10.63 9.14 4.57
N PHE A 271 10.52 10.43 4.85
CA PHE A 271 10.57 10.98 6.21
C PHE A 271 9.24 10.87 6.99
N HIS A 272 8.11 10.68 6.31
CA HIS A 272 6.81 10.56 7.00
C HIS A 272 6.53 9.10 7.38
N CYS A 273 6.78 8.72 8.63
CA CYS A 273 6.34 7.46 9.22
C CYS A 273 4.99 7.63 9.94
N TYR A 274 4.11 6.63 9.86
CA TYR A 274 2.84 6.66 10.59
C TYR A 274 3.10 6.32 12.06
N CYS A 275 2.65 7.18 12.97
CA CYS A 275 2.68 6.88 14.40
C CYS A 275 1.63 5.80 14.72
N PRO A 276 2.00 4.62 15.26
CA PRO A 276 1.08 3.52 15.54
C PRO A 276 0.11 3.82 16.68
N VAL A 277 0.30 4.93 17.41
CA VAL A 277 -0.63 5.41 18.45
C VAL A 277 -1.45 6.59 17.93
N GLY A 278 -0.76 7.65 17.49
CA GLY A 278 -1.39 8.91 17.11
C GLY A 278 -2.27 8.81 15.86
N PHE A 279 -1.94 7.93 14.92
CA PHE A 279 -2.74 7.77 13.70
C PHE A 279 -4.11 7.16 13.98
N GLY A 280 -4.16 6.08 14.79
CA GLY A 280 -5.41 5.49 15.24
C GLY A 280 -6.27 6.50 16.01
N ARG A 281 -5.67 7.20 16.98
CA ARG A 281 -6.37 8.23 17.79
C ARG A 281 -7.00 9.35 16.97
N ARG A 282 -6.33 9.81 15.91
CA ARG A 282 -6.89 10.85 15.02
C ARG A 282 -7.99 10.31 14.12
N THR A 283 -7.93 9.04 13.75
CA THR A 283 -8.88 8.39 12.84
C THR A 283 -10.17 7.99 13.56
N ASP A 284 -10.03 7.44 14.77
CA ASP A 284 -11.10 6.99 15.63
C ASP A 284 -10.81 7.39 17.10
N PRO A 285 -11.17 8.62 17.51
CA PRO A 285 -10.90 9.10 18.86
C PRO A 285 -11.59 8.29 19.97
N SER A 286 -12.73 7.63 19.71
CA SER A 286 -13.42 6.82 20.71
C SER A 286 -12.74 5.46 20.92
N GLY A 287 -12.01 4.98 19.91
CA GLY A 287 -11.31 3.70 19.92
C GLY A 287 -12.24 2.52 19.73
N ASP A 288 -13.43 2.73 19.20
CA ASP A 288 -14.43 1.67 19.03
C ASP A 288 -13.98 0.63 18.01
N TYR A 289 -13.18 1.01 17.02
CA TYR A 289 -12.50 0.09 16.11
C TYR A 289 -11.58 -0.88 16.89
N VAL A 290 -10.77 -0.35 17.81
CA VAL A 290 -9.89 -1.17 18.67
C VAL A 290 -10.73 -2.09 19.56
N LYS A 291 -11.79 -1.58 20.20
CA LYS A 291 -12.64 -2.39 21.08
C LYS A 291 -13.38 -3.50 20.32
N ARG A 292 -13.74 -3.27 19.06
CA ARG A 292 -14.41 -4.25 18.19
C ARG A 292 -13.50 -5.44 17.88
N TYR A 293 -12.28 -5.18 17.41
CA TYR A 293 -11.36 -6.25 16.98
C TYR A 293 -10.48 -6.80 18.11
N LEU A 294 -10.31 -6.04 19.20
CA LEU A 294 -9.59 -6.48 20.40
C LEU A 294 -10.52 -6.41 21.63
N PRO A 295 -11.48 -7.36 21.78
CA PRO A 295 -12.45 -7.33 22.87
C PRO A 295 -11.83 -7.35 24.27
N LYS A 296 -10.60 -7.86 24.41
CA LYS A 296 -9.82 -7.81 25.67
C LYS A 296 -9.55 -6.37 26.14
N LEU A 297 -9.50 -5.40 25.24
CA LEU A 297 -9.26 -4.00 25.55
C LEU A 297 -10.55 -3.18 25.69
N LYS A 298 -11.74 -3.81 25.56
CA LYS A 298 -13.03 -3.10 25.56
C LYS A 298 -13.29 -2.21 26.78
N GLY A 299 -12.73 -2.60 27.94
CA GLY A 299 -12.89 -1.88 29.21
C GLY A 299 -11.97 -0.67 29.37
N PHE A 300 -11.00 -0.45 28.48
CA PHE A 300 -10.10 0.69 28.59
C PHE A 300 -10.81 2.00 28.20
N PRO A 301 -10.63 3.08 29.00
CA PRO A 301 -11.06 4.42 28.61
C PRO A 301 -10.39 4.88 27.31
N SER A 302 -11.08 5.68 26.49
CA SER A 302 -10.57 6.16 25.19
C SER A 302 -9.23 6.90 25.29
N ARG A 303 -8.92 7.53 26.42
CA ARG A 303 -7.60 8.18 26.65
C ARG A 303 -6.42 7.19 26.65
N TYR A 304 -6.65 5.92 26.99
CA TYR A 304 -5.61 4.89 27.08
C TYR A 304 -5.76 3.79 26.02
N ILE A 305 -6.88 3.73 25.29
CA ILE A 305 -7.17 2.61 24.36
C ILE A 305 -6.08 2.39 23.29
N TYR A 306 -5.35 3.45 22.90
CA TYR A 306 -4.25 3.37 21.93
C TYR A 306 -2.85 3.24 22.55
N GLU A 307 -2.73 3.44 23.86
CA GLU A 307 -1.49 3.35 24.63
C GLU A 307 -1.74 2.73 26.01
N PRO A 308 -2.30 1.50 26.07
CA PRO A 308 -2.81 0.94 27.33
C PRO A 308 -1.70 0.66 28.35
N TRP A 309 -0.45 0.56 27.92
CA TRP A 309 0.73 0.47 28.78
C TRP A 309 0.97 1.73 29.64
N ASN A 310 0.39 2.88 29.26
CA ASN A 310 0.43 4.11 30.04
C ASN A 310 -0.74 4.23 31.04
N ALA A 311 -1.65 3.25 31.08
CA ALA A 311 -2.74 3.23 32.04
C ALA A 311 -2.24 2.81 33.44
N PRO A 312 -2.63 3.52 34.52
CA PRO A 312 -2.34 3.11 35.89
C PRO A 312 -2.91 1.71 36.19
N GLU A 313 -2.31 0.98 37.12
CA GLU A 313 -2.76 -0.37 37.50
C GLU A 313 -4.24 -0.42 37.92
N SER A 314 -4.73 0.63 38.60
CA SER A 314 -6.15 0.73 38.98
C SER A 314 -7.08 0.75 37.77
N VAL A 315 -6.68 1.42 36.68
CA VAL A 315 -7.42 1.46 35.41
C VAL A 315 -7.34 0.11 34.71
N GLN A 316 -6.18 -0.55 34.69
CA GLN A 316 -6.03 -1.88 34.10
C GLN A 316 -6.89 -2.93 34.83
N LYS A 317 -6.90 -2.91 36.16
CA LYS A 317 -7.77 -3.77 37.00
C LYS A 317 -9.25 -3.50 36.73
N ALA A 318 -9.66 -2.24 36.65
CA ALA A 318 -11.04 -1.86 36.32
C ALA A 318 -11.46 -2.30 34.90
N ALA A 319 -10.53 -2.23 33.94
CA ALA A 319 -10.72 -2.70 32.56
C ALA A 319 -10.70 -4.25 32.44
N LYS A 320 -10.33 -4.96 33.51
CA LYS A 320 -10.15 -6.43 33.55
C LYS A 320 -9.14 -6.93 32.52
N CYS A 321 -8.07 -6.16 32.31
CA CYS A 321 -7.02 -6.50 31.36
C CYS A 321 -5.69 -5.88 31.83
N ILE A 322 -4.77 -6.75 32.25
CA ILE A 322 -3.44 -6.40 32.72
C ILE A 322 -2.44 -6.47 31.56
N ILE A 323 -1.75 -5.36 31.30
CA ILE A 323 -0.79 -5.25 30.21
C ILE A 323 0.50 -6.00 30.55
N GLY A 324 0.89 -6.91 29.67
CA GLY A 324 1.94 -7.90 29.87
C GLY A 324 1.43 -9.29 30.28
N VAL A 325 0.14 -9.43 30.61
CA VAL A 325 -0.48 -10.72 30.96
C VAL A 325 -1.61 -11.03 29.98
N ASP A 326 -2.67 -10.22 29.98
CA ASP A 326 -3.87 -10.45 29.16
C ASP A 326 -3.71 -9.95 27.72
N TYR A 327 -2.94 -8.87 27.58
CA TYR A 327 -2.57 -8.21 26.33
C TYR A 327 -1.08 -7.82 26.37
N PRO A 328 -0.29 -8.01 25.29
CA PRO A 328 1.16 -7.81 25.34
C PRO A 328 1.58 -6.36 25.60
N LYS A 329 2.77 -6.20 26.20
CA LYS A 329 3.47 -4.90 26.23
C LYS A 329 3.90 -4.51 24.80
N PRO A 330 4.03 -3.20 24.50
CA PRO A 330 4.53 -2.77 23.20
C PRO A 330 5.90 -3.40 22.92
N MET A 331 6.03 -4.07 21.77
CA MET A 331 7.24 -4.84 21.43
C MET A 331 8.47 -3.96 21.13
N VAL A 332 8.26 -2.66 20.92
CA VAL A 332 9.30 -1.66 20.65
C VAL A 332 8.94 -0.32 21.29
N ASN A 333 9.93 0.53 21.54
CA ASN A 333 9.71 1.94 21.79
C ASN A 333 9.63 2.69 20.45
N HIS A 334 8.43 3.11 20.04
CA HIS A 334 8.20 3.76 18.75
C HIS A 334 9.06 5.02 18.53
N ALA A 335 9.22 5.86 19.55
CA ALA A 335 9.95 7.13 19.41
C ALA A 335 11.44 6.90 19.13
N GLU A 336 12.05 5.96 19.86
CA GLU A 336 13.45 5.60 19.66
C GLU A 336 13.67 4.85 18.34
N THR A 337 12.80 3.88 18.07
CA THR A 337 12.92 2.96 16.92
C THR A 337 12.69 3.68 15.60
N SER A 338 11.64 4.50 15.50
CA SER A 338 11.36 5.27 14.29
C SER A 338 12.45 6.30 14.00
N ARG A 339 13.01 6.95 15.03
CA ARG A 339 14.16 7.86 14.88
C ARG A 339 15.37 7.13 14.29
N LEU A 340 15.70 5.95 14.82
CA LEU A 340 16.78 5.11 14.30
C LEU A 340 16.54 4.70 12.85
N ASN A 341 15.34 4.22 12.54
CA ASN A 341 14.99 3.74 11.20
C ASN A 341 14.94 4.86 10.15
N ILE A 342 14.51 6.06 10.52
CA ILE A 342 14.60 7.25 9.64
C ILE A 342 16.05 7.57 9.30
N GLU A 343 16.96 7.50 10.29
CA GLU A 343 18.39 7.70 10.05
C GLU A 343 19.00 6.59 9.18
N ARG A 344 18.62 5.32 9.41
CA ARG A 344 19.00 4.19 8.53
C ARG A 344 18.57 4.44 7.08
N MET A 345 17.31 4.83 6.85
CA MET A 345 16.81 5.15 5.50
C MET A 345 17.59 6.31 4.87
N LYS A 346 17.86 7.36 5.63
CA LYS A 346 18.63 8.52 5.16
C LYS A 346 20.04 8.11 4.70
N GLN A 347 20.73 7.27 5.47
CA GLN A 347 22.05 6.75 5.11
C GLN A 347 22.02 5.94 3.82
N ILE A 348 21.02 5.06 3.65
CA ILE A 348 20.82 4.28 2.42
C ILE A 348 20.64 5.21 1.22
N TYR A 349 19.76 6.21 1.32
CA TYR A 349 19.53 7.15 0.22
C TYR A 349 20.74 8.04 -0.09
N GLN A 350 21.53 8.43 0.92
CA GLN A 350 22.79 9.16 0.71
C GLN A 350 23.82 8.33 -0.06
N GLN A 351 23.93 7.03 0.23
CA GLN A 351 24.81 6.12 -0.50
C GLN A 351 24.33 5.95 -1.95
N LEU A 352 23.03 5.81 -2.18
CA LEU A 352 22.45 5.71 -3.53
C LEU A 352 22.68 6.97 -4.37
N SER A 353 22.54 8.17 -3.78
CA SER A 353 22.80 9.42 -4.51
C SER A 353 24.27 9.56 -4.90
N ARG A 354 25.20 9.13 -4.03
CA ARG A 354 26.64 9.11 -4.32
C ARG A 354 26.96 8.16 -5.48
N TYR A 355 26.29 7.00 -5.53
CA TYR A 355 26.51 5.99 -6.56
C TYR A 355 25.90 6.34 -7.93
N ARG A 356 24.78 7.08 -7.95
CA ARG A 356 24.06 7.43 -9.19
C ARG A 356 24.41 8.81 -9.76
N GLY A 357 25.36 9.54 -9.17
CA GLY A 357 25.78 10.86 -9.66
C GLY A 357 24.68 11.92 -9.69
N LEU A 358 23.56 11.70 -8.96
CA LEU A 358 22.41 12.58 -8.92
C LEU A 358 22.22 13.13 -7.51
N CYS A 359 22.32 14.46 -7.37
CA CYS A 359 21.84 15.22 -6.21
C CYS A 359 20.32 15.00 -6.04
N LEU A 360 19.92 13.90 -5.42
CA LEU A 360 18.57 13.66 -4.92
C LEU A 360 18.31 14.40 -3.60
N LEU A 361 19.34 15.04 -3.03
CA LEU A 361 19.26 15.84 -1.82
C LEU A 361 19.34 17.32 -2.18
N ALA A 362 18.28 17.85 -2.79
CA ALA A 362 18.03 19.28 -2.69
C ALA A 362 17.56 19.56 -1.24
N SER A 363 18.49 20.10 -0.42
CA SER A 363 18.26 20.85 0.82
C SER A 363 17.21 20.28 1.78
N VAL A 364 17.67 19.48 2.75
CA VAL A 364 16.92 19.07 3.94
C VAL A 364 16.94 20.24 4.94
N PRO A 365 15.81 20.85 5.33
CA PRO A 365 15.77 21.75 6.48
C PRO A 365 15.99 20.93 7.76
N SER A 366 16.94 21.35 8.59
CA SER A 366 17.08 20.85 9.96
C SER A 366 15.87 21.25 10.80
N CYS A 367 15.20 20.28 11.43
CA CYS A 367 14.06 20.54 12.31
C CYS A 367 14.47 21.27 13.60
N VAL A 368 13.75 22.34 13.94
CA VAL A 368 13.41 22.72 15.33
C VAL A 368 12.10 23.53 15.32
N GLU A 369 11.08 23.03 16.05
CA GLU A 369 9.84 23.70 16.57
C GLU A 369 8.87 24.33 15.53
N ASP A 370 7.53 24.31 15.63
CA ASP A 370 6.60 24.22 16.76
C ASP A 370 5.23 23.65 16.31
N LEU A 371 4.57 22.89 17.19
CA LEU A 371 3.25 22.30 16.99
C LEU A 371 2.14 23.29 17.42
N SER A 372 1.70 24.17 16.52
CA SER A 372 0.39 24.84 16.67
C SER A 372 -0.04 25.60 15.41
N GLY A 373 -1.10 25.14 14.74
CA GLY A 373 -1.80 25.96 13.73
C GLY A 373 -2.65 25.13 12.76
N PRO A 374 -3.92 25.51 12.49
CA PRO A 374 -4.79 24.79 11.57
C PRO A 374 -4.40 25.05 10.11
N VAL A 375 -4.47 24.01 9.29
CA VAL A 375 -4.20 24.08 7.85
C VAL A 375 -5.38 24.77 7.15
N THR A 376 -5.15 26.00 6.68
CA THR A 376 -6.03 26.68 5.71
C THR A 376 -5.47 26.55 4.29
N ASP A 377 -6.29 26.02 3.39
CA ASP A 377 -6.09 25.99 1.93
C ASP A 377 -6.22 27.40 1.34
N SER A 378 -5.36 27.75 0.39
CA SER A 378 -5.67 28.82 -0.57
C SER A 378 -5.04 28.54 -1.94
N ALA A 379 -5.92 28.26 -2.91
CA ALA A 379 -5.67 28.32 -4.33
C ALA A 379 -6.31 29.60 -4.89
N LEU A 380 -5.52 30.46 -5.53
CA LEU A 380 -5.84 31.57 -6.46
C LEU A 380 -4.44 31.95 -7.04
N GLY A 381 -4.15 32.19 -8.32
CA GLY A 381 -4.91 32.66 -9.47
C GLY A 381 -4.12 33.81 -10.11
N GLN A 382 -3.44 33.55 -11.24
CA GLN A 382 -2.95 34.45 -12.31
C GLN A 382 -2.17 35.75 -11.99
N GLY A 383 -1.06 35.95 -12.70
CA GLY A 383 -0.42 37.27 -12.90
C GLY A 383 0.90 37.19 -13.69
N CYS A 384 0.89 37.67 -14.94
CA CYS A 384 2.01 37.75 -15.87
C CYS A 384 2.77 39.08 -15.70
N SER A 385 4.11 39.06 -15.68
CA SER A 385 4.96 40.18 -16.16
C SER A 385 6.47 39.85 -16.23
N THR A 386 6.96 39.86 -17.47
CA THR A 386 8.26 40.33 -18.01
C THR A 386 9.51 40.55 -17.12
N SER A 387 10.61 39.87 -17.53
CA SER A 387 11.96 40.41 -17.86
C SER A 387 12.52 41.58 -17.05
N THR A 388 13.75 41.46 -16.52
CA THR A 388 15.02 41.95 -17.13
C THR A 388 16.23 41.65 -16.20
N ALA A 389 17.37 41.38 -16.83
CA ALA A 389 18.66 40.97 -16.27
C ALA A 389 19.42 42.03 -15.47
N VAL A 390 20.36 41.59 -14.60
CA VAL A 390 21.70 42.21 -14.44
C VAL A 390 22.74 41.12 -14.11
N ARG A 391 23.77 41.02 -14.96
CA ARG A 391 25.08 40.37 -14.71
C ARG A 391 25.98 41.35 -13.96
N LEU A 392 26.93 40.82 -13.17
CA LEU A 392 28.30 41.31 -12.87
C LEU A 392 28.87 40.29 -11.85
N SER A 393 30.12 39.82 -11.84
CA SER A 393 31.32 39.90 -12.68
C SER A 393 32.29 38.83 -12.14
N GLN A 394 33.08 38.20 -13.02
CA GLN A 394 34.17 37.28 -12.66
C GLN A 394 35.37 38.01 -12.04
N ALA A 395 36.12 37.32 -11.19
CA ALA A 395 37.57 37.49 -11.07
C ALA A 395 38.22 36.15 -10.69
N ASP A 396 39.14 35.71 -11.54
CA ASP A 396 40.05 34.57 -11.41
C ASP A 396 40.97 34.67 -10.19
N GLN A 397 41.35 33.53 -9.58
CA GLN A 397 42.73 33.25 -9.20
C GLN A 397 43.05 31.75 -9.23
N ALA A 398 44.24 31.46 -9.76
CA ALA A 398 44.75 30.16 -10.17
C ALA A 398 45.31 29.29 -9.04
N SER A 399 45.33 27.98 -9.28
CA SER A 399 45.94 26.91 -8.47
C SER A 399 47.48 26.90 -8.51
N PRO A 400 48.12 26.16 -7.59
CA PRO A 400 49.37 25.45 -7.89
C PRO A 400 49.24 23.92 -7.75
N LYS A 401 49.92 23.22 -8.67
CA LYS A 401 50.07 21.77 -8.80
C LYS A 401 50.96 21.17 -7.70
N ARG A 402 50.68 19.92 -7.28
CA ARG A 402 51.69 18.95 -6.80
C ARG A 402 51.41 17.54 -7.37
N LYS A 403 52.44 16.93 -7.96
CA LYS A 403 52.67 15.48 -8.17
C LYS A 403 53.14 14.87 -6.81
N HIS A 404 53.14 13.58 -6.47
CA HIS A 404 53.17 12.30 -7.18
C HIS A 404 52.84 11.14 -6.18
N GLU A 405 52.74 9.90 -6.70
CA GLU A 405 52.78 8.56 -6.04
C GLU A 405 51.45 8.02 -5.48
N GLY A 406 50.97 6.80 -5.78
CA GLY A 406 51.57 5.63 -6.41
C GLY A 406 51.42 4.41 -5.51
N ALA A 407 50.26 3.74 -5.53
CA ALA A 407 50.08 2.42 -4.90
C ALA A 407 48.98 1.64 -5.63
N GLU A 408 49.35 0.45 -6.12
CA GLU A 408 48.57 -0.47 -6.95
C GLU A 408 47.55 -1.28 -6.13
N GLU A 409 46.33 -1.44 -6.65
CA GLU A 409 45.34 -2.44 -6.21
C GLU A 409 45.51 -3.74 -7.01
N PRO A 410 45.39 -4.94 -6.42
CA PRO A 410 45.40 -6.20 -7.16
C PRO A 410 44.05 -6.55 -7.79
N CYS A 411 44.13 -7.26 -8.92
CA CYS A 411 43.07 -7.67 -9.84
C CYS A 411 42.05 -8.68 -9.26
N PRO A 412 40.74 -8.60 -9.60
CA PRO A 412 39.66 -9.38 -8.97
C PRO A 412 39.42 -10.78 -9.58
N GLU A 413 40.45 -11.62 -9.72
CA GLU A 413 40.31 -13.01 -10.23
C GLU A 413 40.68 -14.12 -9.22
N GLU A 414 41.18 -13.78 -8.02
CA GLU A 414 41.54 -14.79 -7.00
C GLU A 414 40.53 -14.98 -5.86
N LEU A 415 39.50 -14.14 -5.73
CA LEU A 415 38.48 -14.29 -4.66
C LEU A 415 37.33 -15.25 -5.04
N TYR A 416 37.24 -15.67 -6.30
CA TYR A 416 36.13 -16.49 -6.81
C TYR A 416 36.34 -18.01 -6.65
N LYS A 417 37.50 -18.48 -6.20
CA LYS A 417 37.82 -19.92 -6.10
C LYS A 417 37.81 -20.53 -4.69
N ARG A 418 37.41 -19.77 -3.65
CA ARG A 418 37.51 -20.24 -2.25
C ARG A 418 36.21 -20.46 -1.48
N ALA A 419 35.04 -20.46 -2.14
CA ALA A 419 33.75 -20.70 -1.48
C ALA A 419 32.85 -21.77 -2.15
N LYS A 420 33.44 -22.69 -2.93
CA LYS A 420 32.79 -23.93 -3.37
C LYS A 420 33.53 -25.14 -2.81
N CYS A 421 33.24 -25.49 -1.58
CA CYS A 421 33.34 -26.84 -1.02
C CYS A 421 32.53 -26.85 0.28
N LEU A 422 31.80 -27.95 0.52
CA LEU A 422 30.88 -28.23 1.64
C LEU A 422 29.38 -28.07 1.34
N GLN A 423 28.88 -28.98 0.50
CA GLN A 423 27.65 -29.77 0.78
C GLN A 423 28.08 -30.96 1.69
N PRO A 424 27.21 -31.79 2.32
CA PRO A 424 25.77 -32.00 2.10
C PRO A 424 24.91 -32.20 3.38
N TRP A 425 23.57 -32.10 3.24
CA TRP A 425 22.51 -33.11 3.47
C TRP A 425 21.15 -32.46 3.27
#